data_AF-A0A085B5W2-F1
#
_entry.id   AF-A0A085B5W2-F1
#
_cell.length_a   1.000
_cell.length_b   1.000
_cell.length_c   1.000
_cell.angle_alpha   90.00
_cell.angle_beta   90.00
_cell.angle_gamma   90.00
#
_symmetry.space_group_name_H-M   'P 1'
#
loop_
_entity.id
_entity.type
_entity.pdbx_description
1 polymer ?
#
loop_
_entity_poly.entity_id
_entity_poly.type
_entity_poly.pdbx_seq_one_letter_code
_entity_poly.pdbx_strand_id
1 'polypeptide(L)'
;MVLPDEDGDERFKKLLQKVRARIKGKNNNSSAHLSIGRELTPEQIENSQNLFPDVNFKFHCNQLALRKRNGKVGQYDIVQTFLFSGVATKEESIQLSLF
;
A
#
# COMPACT_ATOMS: atom_id res chain seq x y z
N MET A 1 7.61 -12.65 -2.04
CA MET A 1 6.90 -11.48 -1.43
C MET A 1 7.07 -11.58 0.07
N VAL A 2 6.98 -10.47 0.80
CA VAL A 2 7.07 -10.49 2.27
C VAL A 2 5.72 -10.14 2.87
N LEU A 3 5.30 -10.93 3.86
CA LEU A 3 4.04 -10.76 4.57
C LEU A 3 4.29 -10.00 5.88
N PRO A 4 3.33 -9.17 6.32
CA PRO A 4 3.39 -8.58 7.66
C PRO A 4 3.21 -9.66 8.74
N ASP A 5 3.58 -9.32 9.98
CA ASP A 5 3.15 -10.04 11.16
C ASP A 5 1.64 -9.88 11.40
N GLU A 6 1.09 -10.63 12.37
CA GLU A 6 -0.35 -10.62 12.67
C GLU A 6 -0.87 -9.21 12.98
N ASP A 7 -0.16 -8.49 13.84
CA ASP A 7 -0.43 -7.10 14.22
C ASP A 7 -0.42 -6.15 13.02
N GLY A 8 0.56 -6.32 12.12
CA GLY A 8 0.72 -5.55 10.90
C GLY A 8 -0.43 -5.82 9.93
N ASP A 9 -0.79 -7.08 9.70
CA ASP A 9 -1.89 -7.45 8.81
C ASP A 9 -3.20 -6.82 9.27
N GLU A 10 -3.51 -6.90 10.58
CA GLU A 10 -4.74 -6.31 11.12
C GLU A 10 -4.78 -4.78 10.92
N ARG A 11 -3.67 -4.08 11.21
CA ARG A 11 -3.56 -2.63 11.02
C ARG A 11 -3.74 -2.24 9.55
N PHE A 12 -3.07 -2.95 8.62
CA PHE A 12 -3.18 -2.68 7.20
C PHE A 12 -4.57 -2.99 6.64
N LYS A 13 -5.20 -4.08 7.08
CA LYS A 13 -6.56 -4.45 6.67
C LYS A 13 -7.56 -3.36 7.02
N LYS A 14 -7.52 -2.85 8.26
CA LYS A 14 -8.35 -1.73 8.72
C LYS A 14 -8.10 -0.45 7.92
N LEU A 15 -6.84 -0.11 7.66
CA LEU A 15 -6.46 1.06 6.86
C LEU A 15 -6.98 0.95 5.42
N LEU A 16 -6.72 -0.18 4.75
CA LEU A 16 -7.13 -0.40 3.35
C LEU A 16 -8.65 -0.39 3.20
N GLN A 17 -9.40 -0.94 4.16
CA GLN A 17 -10.86 -0.87 4.18
C GLN A 17 -11.35 0.58 4.21
N LYS A 18 -10.80 1.42 5.10
CA LYS A 18 -11.16 2.85 5.19
C LYS A 18 -10.85 3.61 3.91
N VAL A 19 -9.66 3.40 3.34
CA VAL A 19 -9.24 4.06 2.10
C VAL A 19 -10.15 3.65 0.94
N ARG A 20 -10.42 2.35 0.79
CA ARG A 20 -11.28 1.80 -0.29
C ARG A 20 -12.71 2.32 -0.23
N ALA A 21 -13.28 2.38 0.96
CA ALA A 21 -14.62 2.93 1.18
C ALA A 21 -14.72 4.37 0.67
N ARG A 22 -13.67 5.17 0.86
CA ARG A 22 -13.64 6.58 0.46
C ARG A 22 -13.39 6.78 -1.04
N ILE A 23 -12.57 5.94 -1.67
CA ILE A 23 -12.26 6.05 -3.11
C ILE A 23 -13.24 5.30 -4.02
N LYS A 24 -14.31 4.68 -3.47
CA LYS A 24 -15.27 3.82 -4.19
C LYS A 24 -14.58 2.78 -5.08
N GLY A 25 -13.41 2.30 -4.66
CA GLY A 25 -12.64 1.31 -5.41
C GLY A 25 -13.34 -0.04 -5.40
N LYS A 26 -13.07 -0.90 -6.40
CA LYS A 26 -13.48 -2.31 -6.31
C LYS A 26 -12.90 -2.91 -5.03
N ASN A 27 -13.74 -3.57 -4.23
CA ASN A 27 -13.29 -4.40 -3.13
C ASN A 27 -12.50 -5.57 -3.71
N ASN A 28 -11.18 -5.44 -3.79
CA ASN A 28 -10.29 -6.57 -3.97
C ASN A 28 -9.91 -7.10 -2.59
N ASN A 29 -10.04 -8.42 -2.40
CA ASN A 29 -9.57 -9.14 -1.22
C ASN A 29 -8.03 -9.22 -1.19
N SER A 30 -7.33 -8.11 -1.43
CA SER A 30 -5.87 -8.12 -1.39
C SER A 30 -5.40 -8.16 0.06
N SER A 31 -4.61 -9.19 0.39
CA SER A 31 -3.83 -9.23 1.63
C SER A 31 -2.69 -8.21 1.58
N ALA A 32 -2.33 -7.68 2.76
CA ALA A 32 -1.19 -6.79 2.88
C ALA A 32 0.11 -7.58 2.62
N HIS A 33 0.97 -7.04 1.76
CA HIS A 33 2.27 -7.64 1.45
C HIS A 33 3.22 -6.59 0.83
N LEU A 34 4.52 -6.83 0.94
CA LEU A 34 5.55 -6.12 0.19
C LEU A 34 5.99 -6.97 -1.01
N SER A 35 5.83 -6.42 -2.21
CA SER A 35 6.36 -7.02 -3.44
C SER A 35 7.87 -6.76 -3.52
N ILE A 36 8.68 -7.82 -3.60
CA ILE A 36 10.15 -7.75 -3.77
C ILE A 36 10.58 -8.18 -5.17
N GLY A 37 9.78 -9.02 -5.84
CA GLY A 37 9.98 -9.45 -7.21
C GLY A 37 8.64 -9.72 -7.89
N ARG A 38 8.59 -9.58 -9.21
CA ARG A 38 7.42 -9.82 -10.06
C ARG A 38 7.87 -10.48 -11.35
N GLU A 39 6.96 -11.21 -12.00
CA GLU A 39 7.21 -11.87 -13.29
C GLU A 39 8.42 -12.82 -13.26
N LEU A 40 8.68 -13.42 -12.09
CA LEU A 40 9.75 -14.38 -11.91
C LEU A 40 9.37 -15.74 -12.49
N THR A 41 10.33 -16.41 -13.12
CA THR A 41 10.17 -17.82 -13.52
C THR A 41 10.14 -18.72 -12.28
N PRO A 42 9.59 -19.95 -12.37
CA PRO A 42 9.60 -20.90 -11.25
C PRO A 42 11.00 -21.12 -10.66
N GLU A 43 12.02 -21.25 -11.52
CA GLU A 43 13.43 -21.40 -11.12
C GLU A 43 13.95 -20.17 -10.35
N GLN A 44 13.59 -18.96 -10.81
CA GLN A 44 13.97 -17.72 -10.11
C GLN A 44 13.28 -17.61 -8.74
N ILE A 45 12.05 -18.11 -8.60
CA ILE A 45 11.35 -18.15 -7.31
C ILE A 45 12.10 -19.07 -6.34
N GLU A 46 12.45 -20.28 -6.78
CA GLU A 46 13.20 -21.24 -5.97
C GLU A 46 14.55 -20.67 -5.52
N ASN A 47 15.33 -20.09 -6.44
CA ASN A 47 16.59 -19.44 -6.11
C ASN A 47 16.43 -18.26 -5.15
N SER A 48 15.34 -17.49 -5.26
CA SER A 48 15.09 -16.32 -4.41
C SER A 48 14.82 -16.68 -2.95
N GLN A 49 14.25 -17.86 -2.68
CA GLN A 49 13.97 -18.32 -1.31
C GLN A 49 15.27 -18.52 -0.52
N ASN A 50 16.34 -18.95 -1.19
CA ASN A 50 17.65 -19.17 -0.59
C ASN A 50 18.43 -17.86 -0.35
N LEU A 51 18.10 -16.78 -1.05
CA LEU A 51 18.78 -15.48 -0.92
C LEU A 51 18.34 -14.68 0.29
N PHE A 52 17.15 -14.95 0.82
CA PHE A 52 16.54 -14.18 1.90
C PHE A 52 15.99 -15.10 3.01
N PRO A 53 16.87 -15.85 3.72
CA PRO A 53 16.44 -16.86 4.67
C PRO A 53 15.70 -16.27 5.89
N ASP A 54 16.08 -15.07 6.34
CA ASP A 54 15.48 -14.40 7.50
C ASP A 54 15.13 -12.94 7.17
N VAL A 55 13.95 -12.73 6.59
CA VAL A 55 13.45 -11.37 6.34
C VAL A 55 12.64 -10.88 7.52
N ASN A 56 13.32 -10.22 8.46
CA ASN A 56 12.69 -9.49 9.55
C ASN A 56 13.05 -8.01 9.44
N PHE A 57 12.09 -7.18 9.02
CA PHE A 57 12.28 -5.72 9.04
C PHE A 57 11.06 -5.02 9.62
N LYS A 58 11.32 -4.03 10.47
CA LYS A 58 10.32 -3.09 10.97
C LYS A 58 10.38 -1.85 10.10
N PHE A 59 9.22 -1.39 9.63
CA PHE A 59 9.13 -0.16 8.85
C PHE A 59 8.06 0.76 9.42
N HIS A 60 8.33 2.06 9.34
CA HIS A 60 7.38 3.08 9.74
C HIS A 60 6.58 3.55 8.51
N CYS A 61 5.35 3.07 8.38
CA CYS A 61 4.43 3.55 7.34
C CYS A 61 3.77 4.85 7.81
N ASN A 62 4.22 5.99 7.29
CA ASN A 62 3.74 7.32 7.70
C ASN A 62 2.90 8.02 6.63
N GLN A 63 2.66 7.41 5.47
CA GLN A 63 1.95 8.07 4.37
C GLN A 63 1.32 7.12 3.36
N LEU A 64 0.39 7.65 2.57
CA LEU A 64 -0.11 7.05 1.33
C LEU A 64 0.29 7.90 0.13
N ALA A 65 0.45 7.29 -1.04
CA ALA A 65 0.69 8.00 -2.28
C ALA A 65 -0.39 7.64 -3.32
N LEU A 66 -1.04 8.65 -3.89
CA LEU A 66 -1.79 8.53 -5.12
C LEU A 66 -0.80 8.49 -6.28
N ARG A 67 -0.92 7.46 -7.12
CA ARG A 67 -0.01 7.23 -8.23
C ARG A 67 -0.76 7.02 -9.54
N LYS A 68 -0.16 7.47 -10.63
CA LYS A 68 -0.67 7.28 -11.99
C LYS A 68 0.30 6.40 -12.78
N ARG A 69 -0.22 5.37 -13.45
CA ARG A 69 0.60 4.52 -14.32
C ARG A 69 1.10 5.34 -15.52
N ASN A 70 2.41 5.33 -15.72
CA ASN A 70 3.07 5.91 -16.88
C ASN A 70 3.29 4.81 -17.93
N GLY A 71 2.47 4.80 -18.97
CA GLY A 71 2.53 3.79 -20.03
C GLY A 71 3.81 3.82 -20.88
N LYS A 72 4.54 4.94 -20.90
CA LYS A 72 5.80 5.06 -21.66
C LYS A 72 6.97 4.40 -20.95
N VAL A 73 7.02 4.54 -19.63
CA VAL A 73 8.14 4.06 -18.79
C VAL A 73 7.81 2.73 -18.10
N GLY A 74 6.53 2.32 -18.11
CA GLY A 74 6.09 1.10 -17.43
C GLY A 74 6.06 1.22 -15.89
N GLN A 75 6.22 2.44 -15.36
CA GLN A 75 6.27 2.73 -13.92
C GLN A 75 5.06 3.55 -13.46
N TYR A 76 5.10 4.02 -12.22
CA TYR A 76 4.05 4.83 -11.60
C TYR A 76 4.63 6.15 -11.11
N ASP A 77 4.06 7.25 -11.58
CA ASP A 77 4.41 8.60 -11.11
C ASP A 77 3.58 8.95 -9.88
N ILE A 78 4.21 9.58 -8.88
CA ILE A 78 3.50 10.08 -7.69
C ILE A 78 2.76 11.35 -8.08
N VAL A 79 1.43 11.33 -7.92
CA VAL A 79 0.57 12.49 -8.15
C VAL A 79 0.44 13.31 -6.88
N GLN A 80 0.25 12.64 -5.74
CA GLN A 80 0.07 13.28 -4.44
C GLN A 80 0.44 12.32 -3.31
N THR A 81 0.96 12.86 -2.21
CA THR A 81 1.21 12.14 -0.96
C THR A 81 0.27 12.63 0.14
N PHE A 82 -0.13 11.72 1.03
CA PHE A 82 -1.00 11.96 2.17
C PHE A 82 -0.30 11.45 3.42
N LEU A 83 0.18 12.37 4.26
CA LEU A 83 0.83 12.03 5.52
C LEU A 83 -0.20 11.56 6.55
N PHE A 84 0.15 10.55 7.34
CA PHE A 84 -0.60 10.15 8.52
C PHE A 84 -0.24 11.08 9.66
N SER A 85 -1.14 12.00 9.98
CA SER A 85 -0.93 12.98 11.05
C SER A 85 -1.05 12.40 12.46
N GLY A 86 -1.59 11.18 12.62
CA GLY A 86 -1.87 10.58 13.94
C GLY A 86 -2.98 11.28 14.73
N VAL A 87 -3.46 12.42 14.25
CA VAL A 87 -4.56 13.19 14.85
C VAL A 87 -5.86 12.73 14.22
N ALA A 88 -6.86 12.41 15.05
CA ALA A 88 -8.21 12.16 14.56
C ALA A 88 -8.70 13.44 13.87
N THR A 89 -8.87 13.40 12.54
CA THR A 89 -9.49 14.51 11.81
C THR A 89 -10.95 14.59 12.27
N LYS A 90 -11.30 15.62 13.03
CA LYS A 90 -12.70 16.06 13.10
C LYS A 90 -13.08 16.37 11.65
N GLU A 91 -14.13 15.73 11.15
CA GLU A 91 -14.66 16.04 9.82
C GLU A 91 -15.18 17.47 9.87
N GLU A 92 -14.31 18.44 9.61
CA GLU A 92 -14.75 19.77 9.24
C GLU A 92 -15.30 19.64 7.83
N SER A 93 -16.62 19.75 7.72
CA SER A 93 -17.33 19.88 6.46
C SER A 93 -16.77 21.08 5.71
N ILE A 94 -15.79 20.85 4.84
CA ILE A 94 -15.36 21.87 3.87
C ILE A 94 -16.52 21.98 2.87
N GLN A 95 -17.46 22.87 3.18
CA GLN A 95 -18.46 23.33 2.22
C GLN A 95 -17.68 24.06 1.13
N LEU A 96 -17.49 23.39 0.00
CA LEU A 96 -17.06 24.05 -1.24
C LEU A 96 -18.20 24.98 -1.64
N SER A 97 -18.08 26.27 -1.32
CA SER A 97 -18.99 27.28 -1.86
C SER A 97 -18.81 27.31 -3.38
N LEU A 98 -19.85 26.93 -4.10
CA LEU A 98 -19.98 27.23 -5.52
C LEU A 98 -20.24 28.74 -5.64
N PHE A 99 -19.50 29.41 -6.52
CA PHE A 99 -19.78 30.79 -6.92
C PHE A 99 -21.24 30.97 -7.37
#